data_AF-A0A357N595-F1
#
_entry.id   AF-A0A357N595-F1
#
_cell.length_a   1.000
_cell.length_b   1.000
_cell.length_c   1.000
_cell.angle_alpha   90.00
_cell.angle_beta   90.00
_cell.angle_gamma   90.00
#
_symmetry.space_group_name_H-M   'P 1'
#
loop_
_entity.id
_entity.type
_entity.pdbx_description
1 polymer ?
#
loop_
_entity_poly.entity_id
_entity_poly.type
_entity_poly.pdbx_seq_one_letter_code
_entity_poly.pdbx_strand_id
1 'polypeptide(L)'
;MWNGASSGHHGVGWIADGVMLSPGALGAFVDTRVHMIGNRGVRALYQVFDSNPENRMGRCGAGREVHLHVYELTPTRSLERGAVLVSSCLQTLALASQNSGAPDSESDFSSVIWTKDGFTVEWWGDGLEGRATSHYALRNGRFGPAQP
;
A
#
# COMPACT_ATOMS: atom_id res chain seq x y z
N MET A 1 -5.92 -24.65 -2.45
CA MET A 1 -4.72 -25.27 -1.85
C MET A 1 -3.72 -24.17 -1.60
N TRP A 2 -3.33 -23.97 -0.34
CA TRP A 2 -2.22 -23.10 0.02
C TRP A 2 -0.93 -23.76 -0.44
N ASN A 3 -0.20 -23.12 -1.36
CA ASN A 3 1.23 -23.40 -1.47
C ASN A 3 1.89 -22.56 -0.38
N GLY A 4 2.06 -23.18 0.80
CA GLY A 4 3.01 -22.69 1.78
C GLY A 4 4.38 -22.64 1.10
N ALA A 5 4.94 -21.44 0.98
CA ALA A 5 6.35 -21.28 0.71
C ALA A 5 7.09 -21.85 1.92
N SER A 6 7.43 -23.12 1.82
CA SER A 6 8.41 -23.80 2.65
C SER A 6 9.64 -22.93 2.81
N SER A 7 10.04 -22.76 4.07
CA SER A 7 11.37 -22.39 4.53
C SER A 7 12.47 -22.63 3.47
N GLY A 8 12.88 -21.55 2.82
CA GLY A 8 13.95 -21.52 1.84
C GLY A 8 14.60 -20.14 1.91
N HIS A 9 15.77 -20.11 2.54
CA HIS A 9 16.67 -18.96 2.61
C HIS A 9 17.13 -18.57 1.18
N HIS A 10 16.32 -17.85 0.40
CA HIS A 10 16.75 -17.33 -0.90
C HIS A 10 16.04 -16.01 -1.26
N GLY A 11 16.82 -14.94 -1.34
CA GLY A 11 16.53 -13.78 -2.17
C GLY A 11 16.02 -12.57 -1.41
N VAL A 12 16.94 -11.70 -0.97
CA VAL A 12 16.68 -10.25 -0.93
C VAL A 12 16.40 -9.85 -2.38
N GLY A 13 15.12 -9.96 -2.76
CA GLY A 13 14.66 -9.81 -4.13
C GLY A 13 14.69 -8.34 -4.52
N TRP A 14 15.54 -8.03 -5.49
CA TRP A 14 15.58 -6.73 -6.17
C TRP A 14 14.23 -6.49 -6.81
N ILE A 15 13.41 -5.67 -6.15
CA ILE A 15 12.17 -5.19 -6.74
C ILE A 15 12.57 -4.06 -7.68
N ALA A 16 12.31 -4.26 -8.97
CA ALA A 16 12.59 -3.39 -10.12
C ALA A 16 13.21 -2.01 -9.77
N ASP A 17 14.44 -1.78 -10.23
CA ASP A 17 15.17 -0.50 -10.11
C ASP A 17 15.51 -0.06 -8.66
N GLY A 18 16.14 -0.95 -7.90
CA GLY A 18 16.83 -0.59 -6.65
C GLY A 18 15.92 -0.28 -5.47
N VAL A 19 14.67 -0.76 -5.48
CA VAL A 19 13.76 -0.62 -4.34
C VAL A 19 13.91 -1.83 -3.43
N MET A 20 14.38 -1.61 -2.20
CA MET A 20 14.49 -2.64 -1.17
C MET A 20 13.20 -2.70 -0.35
N LEU A 21 12.78 -3.93 -0.02
CA LEU A 21 11.75 -4.14 1.00
C LEU A 21 12.18 -3.50 2.32
N SER A 22 11.24 -2.85 2.97
CA SER A 22 11.45 -2.32 4.32
C SER A 22 11.68 -3.48 5.29
N PRO A 23 12.54 -3.31 6.31
CA PRO A 23 12.72 -4.33 7.34
C PRO A 23 11.37 -4.73 7.96
N GLY A 24 11.11 -6.04 8.03
CA GLY A 24 9.85 -6.59 8.56
C GLY A 24 8.73 -6.76 7.53
N ALA A 25 8.93 -6.34 6.27
CA ALA A 25 7.98 -6.67 5.20
C ALA A 25 8.03 -8.17 4.87
N LEU A 26 6.85 -8.79 4.83
CA LEU A 26 6.66 -10.20 4.47
C LEU A 26 6.64 -10.42 2.95
N GLY A 27 6.37 -9.37 2.20
CA GLY A 27 6.28 -9.37 0.74
C GLY A 27 5.82 -8.03 0.22
N ALA A 28 5.74 -7.89 -1.10
CA ALA A 28 5.20 -6.69 -1.73
C ALA A 28 4.58 -6.95 -3.09
N PHE A 29 3.67 -6.06 -3.48
CA PHE A 29 3.12 -5.94 -4.82
C PHE A 29 3.63 -4.66 -5.46
N VAL A 30 4.17 -4.77 -6.66
CA VAL A 30 4.66 -3.62 -7.43
C VAL A 30 3.60 -3.22 -8.44
N ASP A 31 3.19 -1.96 -8.42
CA ASP A 31 2.52 -1.39 -9.57
C ASP A 31 3.57 -1.05 -10.63
N THR A 32 3.59 -1.82 -11.72
CA THR A 32 4.53 -1.60 -12.83
C THR A 32 4.19 -0.35 -13.64
N ARG A 33 3.00 0.23 -13.45
CA ARG A 33 2.58 1.46 -14.12
C ARG A 33 3.30 2.66 -13.50
N VAL A 34 3.63 3.63 -14.35
CA VAL A 34 4.12 4.93 -13.91
C VAL A 34 2.94 5.87 -13.80
N HIS A 35 2.73 6.44 -12.61
CA HIS A 35 1.70 7.44 -12.35
C HIS A 35 2.30 8.83 -12.42
N MET A 36 1.59 9.78 -13.05
CA MET A 36 2.06 11.15 -13.19
C MET A 36 1.41 12.06 -12.15
N ILE A 37 2.23 12.72 -11.33
CA ILE A 37 1.81 13.78 -10.41
C ILE A 37 2.50 15.07 -10.82
N GLY A 38 1.73 15.98 -11.41
CA GLY A 38 2.26 17.10 -12.18
C GLY A 38 3.21 16.60 -13.27
N ASN A 39 4.48 16.96 -13.17
CA ASN A 39 5.56 16.55 -14.08
C ASN A 39 6.44 15.42 -13.52
N ARG A 40 6.04 14.77 -12.43
CA ARG A 40 6.83 13.75 -11.73
C ARG A 40 6.23 12.37 -11.98
N GLY A 41 7.04 11.47 -12.52
CA GLY A 41 6.69 10.05 -12.61
C GLY A 41 6.91 9.38 -11.27
N VAL A 42 5.92 8.62 -10.79
CA VAL A 42 6.00 7.85 -9.55
C VAL A 42 5.60 6.40 -9.77
N ARG A 43 6.14 5.49 -8.94
CA ARG A 43 5.72 4.08 -8.83
C ARG A 43 5.16 3.81 -7.44
N ALA A 44 4.17 2.92 -7.41
CA ALA A 44 3.54 2.43 -6.20
C ALA A 44 4.11 1.06 -5.82
N LEU A 45 4.47 0.90 -4.55
CA LEU A 45 4.86 -0.38 -3.96
C LEU A 45 4.01 -0.64 -2.73
N TYR A 46 3.26 -1.74 -2.75
CA TYR A 46 2.40 -2.15 -1.65
C TYR A 46 3.14 -3.20 -0.83
N GLN A 47 3.69 -2.81 0.31
CA GLN A 47 4.42 -3.72 1.19
C GLN A 47 3.49 -4.29 2.27
N VAL A 48 3.60 -5.59 2.50
CA VAL A 48 2.78 -6.33 3.46
C VAL A 48 3.60 -6.58 4.71
N PHE A 49 3.05 -6.25 5.88
CA PHE A 49 3.67 -6.45 7.18
C PHE A 49 2.77 -7.32 8.06
N ASP A 50 3.35 -8.02 9.03
CA ASP A 50 2.56 -8.53 10.15
C ASP A 50 2.01 -7.35 10.94
N SER A 51 0.74 -7.40 11.35
CA SER A 51 0.17 -6.43 12.28
C SER A 51 0.97 -6.46 13.59
N ASN A 52 1.51 -5.31 13.99
CA ASN A 52 2.35 -5.21 15.18
C ASN A 52 1.49 -5.31 16.47
N PRO A 53 1.72 -6.32 17.35
CA PRO A 53 0.97 -6.46 18.60
C PRO A 53 1.33 -5.40 19.68
N GLU A 54 2.51 -4.77 19.62
CA GLU A 54 2.95 -3.74 20.57
C GLU A 54 2.51 -2.32 20.15
N ASN A 55 2.35 -2.07 18.85
CA ASN A 55 1.66 -0.89 18.35
C ASN A 55 0.18 -1.27 18.15
N ARG A 56 -0.57 -1.34 19.25
CA ARG A 56 -2.02 -1.60 19.19
C ARG A 56 -2.72 -0.45 18.49
N MET A 57 -2.72 -0.48 17.17
CA MET A 57 -4.01 -0.41 16.56
C MET A 57 -4.78 -1.68 17.02
N GLY A 58 -4.20 -2.92 17.01
CA GLY A 58 -4.66 -4.32 17.34
C GLY A 58 -6.09 -4.75 17.79
N ARG A 59 -6.91 -5.36 16.88
CA ARG A 59 -8.14 -6.14 17.21
C ARG A 59 -8.20 -7.54 16.60
N CYS A 60 -7.34 -7.87 15.63
CA CYS A 60 -7.16 -9.25 15.18
C CYS A 60 -5.75 -9.73 15.56
N GLY A 61 -5.68 -10.66 16.51
CA GLY A 61 -4.48 -11.49 16.67
C GLY A 61 -4.36 -12.36 15.42
N ALA A 62 -3.26 -12.19 14.68
CA ALA A 62 -3.05 -12.60 13.29
C ALA A 62 -3.77 -11.69 12.28
N GLY A 63 -2.99 -10.79 11.68
CA GLY A 63 -3.45 -9.85 10.67
C GLY A 63 -2.29 -9.32 9.84
N ARG A 64 -2.57 -8.95 8.58
CA ARG A 64 -1.61 -8.31 7.68
C ARG A 64 -1.96 -6.83 7.55
N GLU A 65 -0.96 -5.97 7.57
CA GLU A 65 -1.09 -4.57 7.21
C GLU A 65 -0.46 -4.34 5.85
N VAL A 66 -1.08 -3.50 5.02
CA VAL A 66 -0.52 -3.12 3.73
C VAL A 66 -0.23 -1.63 3.72
N HIS A 67 1.03 -1.28 3.46
CA HIS A 67 1.47 0.09 3.30
C HIS A 67 1.76 0.36 1.82
N LEU A 68 1.18 1.44 1.30
CA LEU A 68 1.52 2.02 0.01
C LEU A 68 2.74 2.92 0.18
N HIS A 69 3.88 2.50 -0.35
CA HIS A 69 5.07 3.31 -0.54
C HIS A 69 5.06 3.92 -1.93
N VAL A 70 5.34 5.22 -2.02
CA VAL A 70 5.39 5.94 -3.30
C VAL A 70 6.81 6.36 -3.58
N TYR A 71 7.35 5.93 -4.73
CA TYR A 71 8.71 6.26 -5.16
C TYR A 71 8.65 7.19 -6.37
N GLU A 72 9.28 8.34 -6.27
CA GLU A 72 9.53 9.20 -7.42
C GLU A 72 10.66 8.62 -8.27
N LEU A 73 10.40 8.51 -9.56
CA LEU A 73 11.37 8.09 -10.55
C LEU A 73 12.24 9.29 -10.92
N THR A 74 13.51 9.24 -10.54
CA THR A 74 14.51 10.21 -11.01
C THR A 74 15.52 9.50 -11.91
N PRO A 75 16.27 10.24 -12.77
CA PRO A 75 17.23 9.63 -13.70
C PRO A 75 18.33 8.80 -13.02
N THR A 76 18.62 9.07 -11.75
CA THR A 76 19.74 8.45 -11.04
C THR A 76 19.32 7.53 -9.89
N ARG A 77 18.11 7.70 -9.33
CA ARG A 77 17.59 6.85 -8.24
C ARG A 77 16.08 6.97 -8.04
N SER A 78 15.48 5.94 -7.47
CA SER A 78 14.13 6.01 -6.90
C SER A 78 14.17 6.72 -5.55
N LEU A 79 13.35 7.75 -5.34
CA LEU A 79 13.27 8.49 -4.07
C LEU A 79 11.91 8.27 -3.40
N GLU A 80 11.90 7.72 -2.19
CA GLU A 80 10.66 7.54 -1.44
C GLU A 80 10.04 8.89 -1.07
N ARG A 81 8.79 9.09 -1.46
CA ARG A 81 7.97 10.28 -1.18
C ARG A 81 6.99 10.08 -0.03
N GLY A 82 6.91 8.86 0.51
CA GLY A 82 6.12 8.57 1.70
C GLY A 82 5.55 7.16 1.68
N ALA A 83 5.09 6.74 2.85
CA ALA A 83 4.37 5.52 3.08
C ALA A 83 3.02 5.86 3.72
N VAL A 84 1.94 5.25 3.24
CA VAL A 84 0.58 5.42 3.75
C VAL A 84 0.01 4.04 4.05
N LEU A 85 -0.54 3.84 5.24
CA LEU A 85 -1.32 2.65 5.56
C LEU A 85 -2.55 2.62 4.65
N VAL A 86 -2.74 1.54 3.88
CA VAL A 86 -3.87 1.37 2.93
C VAL A 86 -4.73 0.15 3.23
N SER A 87 -4.32 -0.70 4.17
CA SER A 87 -5.13 -1.81 4.69
C SER A 87 -4.59 -2.21 6.07
N SER A 88 -5.46 -2.44 7.05
CA SER A 88 -5.04 -3.00 8.35
C SER A 88 -6.08 -3.99 8.86
N CYS A 89 -5.64 -5.02 9.60
CA CYS A 89 -6.54 -5.95 10.29
C CYS A 89 -7.25 -5.36 11.51
N LEU A 90 -7.32 -4.04 11.54
CA LEU A 90 -7.54 -3.29 12.74
C LEU A 90 -8.66 -2.28 12.68
N GLN A 91 -9.18 -2.15 11.49
CA GLN A 91 -10.30 -1.31 11.22
C GLN A 91 -11.11 -2.16 10.26
N THR A 92 -12.41 -2.20 10.41
CA THR A 92 -13.24 -1.10 9.91
C THR A 92 -12.79 -0.34 8.65
N LEU A 93 -11.68 -0.67 7.96
CA LEU A 93 -11.10 0.03 6.83
C LEU A 93 -10.15 -0.94 6.06
N ALA A 94 -10.72 -1.73 5.16
CA ALA A 94 -10.00 -2.43 4.10
C ALA A 94 -10.12 -1.64 2.79
N LEU A 95 -9.29 -1.91 1.78
CA LEU A 95 -9.57 -1.41 0.43
C LEU A 95 -10.92 -1.98 -0.05
N ALA A 96 -11.74 -1.15 -0.68
CA ALA A 96 -13.03 -1.60 -1.20
C ALA A 96 -12.88 -2.75 -2.20
N SER A 97 -11.80 -2.75 -2.99
CA SER A 97 -11.43 -3.82 -3.91
C SER A 97 -11.12 -5.14 -3.19
N GLN A 98 -10.28 -5.08 -2.15
CA GLN A 98 -9.86 -6.25 -1.38
C GLN A 98 -11.02 -6.89 -0.61
N ASN A 99 -12.00 -6.07 -0.19
CA ASN A 99 -13.17 -6.53 0.56
C ASN A 99 -14.33 -7.07 -0.32
N SER A 100 -14.13 -7.23 -1.63
CA SER A 100 -15.16 -7.73 -2.55
C SER A 100 -15.48 -9.23 -2.39
N GLY A 101 -14.57 -9.99 -1.76
CA GLY A 101 -14.66 -11.45 -1.67
C GLY A 101 -14.43 -12.19 -2.99
N ALA A 102 -14.03 -11.48 -4.04
CA ALA A 102 -13.67 -12.08 -5.32
C ALA A 102 -12.33 -12.84 -5.24
N PRO A 103 -12.10 -13.85 -6.09
CA PRO A 103 -10.77 -14.41 -6.27
C PRO A 103 -9.75 -13.32 -6.58
N ASP A 104 -8.55 -13.43 -6.02
CA ASP A 104 -7.43 -12.49 -6.18
C ASP A 104 -7.64 -11.07 -5.61
N SER A 105 -8.77 -10.82 -4.92
CA SER A 105 -9.08 -9.52 -4.31
C SER A 105 -7.98 -9.04 -3.36
N GLU A 106 -7.31 -9.95 -2.65
CA GLU A 106 -6.19 -9.68 -1.74
C GLU A 106 -5.02 -8.91 -2.39
N SER A 107 -4.88 -8.99 -3.71
CA SER A 107 -3.84 -8.30 -4.49
C SER A 107 -4.39 -7.17 -5.36
N ASP A 108 -5.69 -6.88 -5.27
CA ASP A 108 -6.33 -5.82 -6.02
C ASP A 108 -6.22 -4.47 -5.30
N PHE A 109 -5.41 -3.56 -5.86
CA PHE A 109 -5.21 -2.20 -5.38
C PHE A 109 -5.95 -1.14 -6.20
N SER A 110 -6.97 -1.53 -6.98
CA SER A 110 -7.76 -0.62 -7.82
C SER A 110 -8.50 0.47 -7.04
N SER A 111 -8.74 0.29 -5.74
CA SER A 111 -9.24 1.34 -4.84
C SER A 111 -8.27 2.49 -4.58
N VAL A 112 -7.01 2.40 -5.04
CA VAL A 112 -6.06 3.51 -5.07
C VAL A 112 -6.11 4.19 -6.43
N ILE A 113 -6.73 5.36 -6.47
CA ILE A 113 -6.99 6.12 -7.69
C ILE A 113 -6.01 7.29 -7.78
N TRP A 114 -5.10 7.23 -8.75
CA TRP A 114 -4.09 8.28 -8.97
C TRP A 114 -4.67 9.49 -9.70
N THR A 115 -4.22 10.68 -9.30
CA THR A 115 -4.64 11.97 -9.84
C THR A 115 -3.43 12.86 -10.11
N LYS A 116 -3.64 13.99 -10.77
CA LYS A 116 -2.56 14.95 -11.08
C LYS A 116 -1.85 15.51 -9.84
N ASP A 117 -2.50 15.52 -8.68
CA ASP A 117 -1.99 16.14 -7.44
C ASP A 117 -1.59 15.11 -6.37
N GLY A 118 -1.93 13.83 -6.58
CA GLY A 118 -1.65 12.74 -5.65
C GLY A 118 -2.51 11.50 -5.91
N PHE A 119 -3.15 10.95 -4.88
CA PHE A 119 -4.04 9.80 -5.03
C PHE A 119 -5.18 9.84 -4.01
N THR A 120 -6.25 9.12 -4.34
CA THR A 120 -7.39 8.89 -3.48
C THR A 120 -7.45 7.41 -3.12
N VAL A 121 -7.81 7.10 -1.89
CA VAL A 121 -8.02 5.72 -1.43
C VAL A 121 -9.49 5.56 -1.09
N GLU A 122 -10.12 4.58 -1.72
CA GLU A 122 -11.47 4.13 -1.37
C GLU A 122 -11.40 2.98 -0.36
N TRP A 123 -12.10 3.17 0.74
CA TRP A 123 -12.10 2.26 1.88
C TRP A 123 -13.45 1.59 2.04
N TRP A 124 -13.45 0.43 2.66
CA TRP A 124 -14.62 -0.25 3.16
C TRP A 124 -14.51 -0.48 4.67
N GLY A 125 -15.56 -0.16 5.42
CA GLY A 125 -15.59 -0.37 6.86
C GLY A 125 -16.69 -1.25 7.42
N ASP A 126 -16.47 -1.75 8.64
CA ASP A 126 -17.44 -2.49 9.45
C ASP A 126 -18.28 -1.49 10.26
N GLY A 127 -19.35 -0.97 9.65
CA GLY A 127 -20.27 -0.03 10.31
C GLY A 127 -21.33 0.59 9.39
N LEU A 128 -22.24 1.38 9.97
CA LEU A 128 -23.34 2.08 9.27
C LEU A 128 -22.87 3.08 8.21
N GLU A 129 -21.61 3.55 8.27
CA GLU A 129 -21.03 4.51 7.33
C GLU A 129 -20.28 3.82 6.17
N GLY A 130 -20.87 2.76 5.63
CA GLY A 130 -20.33 1.97 4.52
C GLY A 130 -19.67 2.84 3.44
N ARG A 131 -18.40 2.53 3.19
CA ARG A 131 -17.47 3.18 2.24
C ARG A 131 -17.01 4.59 2.64
N ALA A 132 -15.70 4.75 2.82
CA ALA A 132 -15.06 6.03 3.08
C ALA A 132 -14.05 6.37 1.99
N THR A 133 -13.67 7.64 1.86
CA THR A 133 -12.68 8.11 0.88
C THR A 133 -11.65 9.00 1.57
N SER A 134 -10.36 8.72 1.35
CA SER A 134 -9.26 9.56 1.83
C SER A 134 -8.48 10.12 0.67
N HIS A 135 -8.18 11.41 0.71
CA HIS A 135 -7.38 12.07 -0.32
C HIS A 135 -5.97 12.33 0.19
N TYR A 136 -4.98 12.09 -0.66
CA TYR A 136 -3.58 12.34 -0.37
C TYR A 136 -2.97 13.17 -1.50
N ALA A 137 -2.26 14.22 -1.12
CA ALA A 137 -1.58 15.10 -2.07
C ALA A 137 -0.07 15.12 -1.78
N LEU A 138 0.73 15.29 -2.82
CA LEU A 138 2.16 15.49 -2.69
C LEU A 138 2.42 16.96 -2.30
N ARG A 139 2.75 17.21 -1.04
CA ARG A 139 3.03 18.56 -0.52
C ARG A 139 4.44 18.60 0.07
N ASN A 140 5.23 19.61 -0.27
CA ASN A 140 6.62 19.75 0.18
C ASN A 140 7.48 18.48 -0.06
N GLY A 141 7.20 17.76 -1.16
CA GLY A 141 7.93 16.53 -1.51
C GLY A 141 7.57 15.30 -0.68
N ARG A 142 6.48 15.34 0.10
CA ARG A 142 5.96 14.18 0.83
C ARG A 142 4.45 14.03 0.66
N PHE A 143 3.95 12.80 0.61
CA PHE A 143 2.50 12.57 0.65
C PHE A 143 1.95 12.80 2.05
N GLY A 144 0.81 13.49 2.11
CA GLY A 144 0.05 13.68 3.33
C GLY A 144 -1.44 13.84 3.04
N PRO A 145 -2.29 13.77 4.08
CA PRO A 145 -3.73 13.97 3.94
C PRO A 145 -4.06 15.31 3.27
N ALA A 146 -5.02 15.27 2.35
CA ALA A 146 -5.60 16.43 1.70
C ALA A 146 -7.09 16.52 2.05
N GLN A 147 -7.58 17.75 2.29
CA GLN A 147 -9.02 17.98 2.30
C GLN A 147 -9.54 17.96 0.85
N PRO A 148 -10.78 17.47 0.63
CA PRO A 148 -11.46 17.58 -0.67
C PRO A 148 -11.54 19.02 -1.17
#